data_AF-A0A931CJ00-F1
#
_entry.id   AF-A0A931CJ00-F1
#
_cell.length_a   1.000
_cell.length_b   1.000
_cell.length_c   1.000
_cell.angle_alpha   90.00
_cell.angle_beta   90.00
_cell.angle_gamma   90.00
#
_symmetry.space_group_name_H-M   'P 1'
#
loop_
_entity.id
_entity.type
_entity.pdbx_description
1 polymer ?
#
loop_
_entity_poly.entity_id
_entity_poly.type
_entity_poly.pdbx_seq_one_letter_code
_entity_poly.pdbx_strand_id
1 'polypeptide(L)'
;MKPPTIHLPHSGLTAPDTRYTVTSYKEHQTYDGVTFTATLRHNGKIIGRIENDGRGGPDIFSPNTAGGMREQRDALEAFAARCTDARGVTPDVELLLGDLVTEYQTSRAIARAAKRGNTLLRLLQDHESGDGPMGWASEAATTETSPAWAADRERLRAHLLGDPELAPHALA
;
A
#
# COMPACT_ATOMS: atom_id res chain seq x y z
N MET A 1 -9.12 29.77 1.56
CA MET A 1 -7.75 29.21 1.52
C MET A 1 -7.87 27.72 1.84
N LYS A 2 -7.42 26.81 0.96
CA LYS A 2 -7.48 25.36 1.24
C LYS A 2 -6.43 25.05 2.31
N PRO A 3 -6.75 24.31 3.38
CA PRO A 3 -5.73 23.91 4.37
C PRO A 3 -4.63 23.09 3.68
N PRO A 4 -3.37 23.17 4.16
CA PRO A 4 -2.29 22.38 3.59
C PRO A 4 -2.64 20.89 3.70
N THR A 5 -2.32 20.14 2.64
CA THR A 5 -2.48 18.68 2.57
C THR A 5 -1.11 18.03 2.40
N ILE A 6 -1.01 16.78 2.84
CA ILE A 6 0.18 15.94 2.72
C ILE A 6 -0.10 14.87 1.68
N HIS A 7 0.80 14.72 0.72
CA HIS A 7 0.74 13.67 -0.28
C HIS A 7 1.60 12.49 0.16
N LEU A 8 1.01 11.30 0.19
CA LEU A 8 1.68 10.02 0.43
C LEU A 8 2.06 9.45 -0.94
N PRO A 9 3.34 9.53 -1.35
CA PRO A 9 3.74 9.34 -2.74
C PRO A 9 3.66 7.89 -3.23
N HIS A 10 3.51 6.91 -2.33
CA HIS A 10 3.56 5.51 -2.71
C HIS A 10 2.18 4.84 -2.80
N SER A 11 1.20 5.36 -2.09
CA SER A 11 -0.23 5.05 -2.28
C SER A 11 -0.96 6.08 -3.16
N GLY A 12 -0.43 7.31 -3.26
CA GLY A 12 -1.10 8.42 -3.93
C GLY A 12 -2.14 9.13 -3.05
N LEU A 13 -2.32 8.70 -1.80
CA LEU A 13 -3.26 9.30 -0.87
C LEU A 13 -2.85 10.73 -0.54
N THR A 14 -3.80 11.65 -0.65
CA THR A 14 -3.68 13.02 -0.14
C THR A 14 -4.48 13.13 1.15
N ALA A 15 -3.79 13.38 2.26
CA ALA A 15 -4.35 13.45 3.60
C ALA A 15 -4.23 14.87 4.18
N PRO A 16 -5.08 15.25 5.16
CA PRO A 16 -4.97 16.54 5.81
C PRO A 16 -3.74 16.66 6.73
N ASP A 17 -3.25 15.55 7.26
CA ASP A 17 -2.08 15.46 8.15
C ASP A 17 -1.59 13.99 8.24
N THR A 18 -0.50 13.73 8.96
CA THR A 18 0.05 12.37 9.19
C THR A 18 -0.31 11.79 10.56
N ARG A 19 -1.45 12.17 11.16
CA ARG A 19 -1.81 11.67 12.49
C ARG A 19 -2.04 10.17 12.51
N TYR A 20 -2.56 9.62 11.41
CA TYR A 20 -2.70 8.17 11.22
C TYR A 20 -1.49 7.62 10.49
N THR A 21 -0.81 6.63 11.09
CA THR A 21 0.35 5.98 10.50
C THR A 21 0.37 4.48 10.78
N VAL A 22 0.74 3.70 9.77
CA VAL A 22 1.09 2.28 9.94
C VAL A 22 2.55 2.20 10.37
N THR A 23 2.84 1.37 11.37
CA THR A 23 4.18 1.26 11.97
C THR A 23 4.75 -0.14 12.03
N SER A 24 3.91 -1.14 11.77
CA SER A 24 4.35 -2.52 11.60
C SER A 24 3.43 -3.19 10.58
N TYR A 25 3.96 -4.21 9.90
CA TYR A 25 3.22 -5.05 8.97
C TYR A 25 3.79 -6.46 9.08
N LYS A 26 2.90 -7.45 9.18
CA LYS A 26 3.23 -8.87 9.20
C LYS A 26 2.22 -9.60 8.33
N GLU A 27 2.70 -10.39 7.38
CA GLU A 27 1.87 -11.21 6.51
C GLU A 27 2.20 -12.69 6.67
N HIS A 28 1.23 -13.53 6.32
CA HIS A 28 1.39 -14.96 6.26
C HIS A 28 0.61 -15.52 5.07
N GLN A 29 1.33 -16.29 4.25
CA GLN A 29 0.73 -17.02 3.14
C GLN A 29 -0.17 -18.12 3.71
N THR A 30 -1.43 -18.11 3.31
CA THR A 30 -2.39 -19.19 3.58
C THR A 30 -2.74 -19.91 2.29
N TYR A 31 -3.46 -21.03 2.40
CA TYR A 31 -3.95 -21.77 1.24
C TYR A 31 -4.92 -20.94 0.38
N ASP A 32 -5.69 -20.05 0.99
CA ASP A 32 -6.75 -19.26 0.33
C ASP A 32 -6.29 -17.85 -0.09
N GLY A 33 -5.11 -17.42 0.32
CA GLY A 33 -4.57 -16.08 0.03
C GLY A 33 -3.60 -15.56 1.08
N VAL A 34 -3.38 -14.25 1.11
CA VAL A 34 -2.43 -13.61 2.03
C VAL A 34 -3.19 -13.00 3.21
N THR A 35 -2.98 -13.55 4.40
CA THR A 35 -3.43 -12.88 5.63
C THR A 35 -2.39 -11.85 6.04
N PHE A 36 -2.84 -10.71 6.56
CA PHE A 36 -1.90 -9.77 7.17
C PHE A 36 -2.47 -9.08 8.40
N THR A 37 -1.54 -8.55 9.20
CA THR A 37 -1.85 -7.61 10.26
C THR A 37 -0.88 -6.44 10.21
N ALA A 38 -1.40 -5.23 10.39
CA ALA A 38 -0.61 -4.01 10.45
C ALA A 38 -0.94 -3.20 11.72
N THR A 39 0.04 -2.52 12.31
CA THR A 39 -0.20 -1.70 13.52
C THR A 39 -0.53 -0.26 13.14
N LEU A 40 -1.73 0.20 13.52
CA LEU A 40 -2.18 1.58 13.29
C LEU A 40 -1.94 2.46 14.52
N ARG A 41 -1.33 3.62 14.30
CA ARG A 41 -1.16 4.67 15.32
C ARG A 41 -1.98 5.90 14.98
N HIS A 42 -2.45 6.59 16.03
CA HIS A 42 -3.01 7.94 15.98
C HIS A 42 -2.17 8.86 16.87
N ASN A 43 -1.58 9.92 16.31
CA ASN A 43 -0.67 10.86 17.00
C ASN A 43 0.43 10.13 17.79
N GLY A 44 1.03 9.10 17.18
CA GLY A 44 2.07 8.30 17.82
C GLY A 44 1.58 7.34 18.91
N LYS A 45 0.28 7.19 19.18
CA LYS A 45 -0.23 6.15 20.09
C LYS A 45 -0.82 5.00 19.29
N ILE A 46 -0.52 3.76 19.66
CA ILE A 46 -1.13 2.59 19.01
C ILE A 46 -2.61 2.56 19.39
N ILE A 47 -3.48 2.57 18.37
CA ILE A 47 -4.94 2.54 18.57
C ILE A 47 -5.56 1.19 18.21
N GLY A 48 -4.89 0.39 17.40
CA GLY A 48 -5.38 -0.91 16.97
C GLY A 48 -4.55 -1.51 15.85
N ARG A 49 -5.16 -2.46 15.16
CA ARG A 49 -4.59 -3.19 14.05
C ARG A 49 -5.47 -3.08 12.82
N ILE A 50 -4.86 -3.15 11.65
CA ILE A 50 -5.51 -3.41 10.37
C ILE A 50 -5.33 -4.89 10.11
N GLU A 51 -6.38 -5.59 9.72
CA GLU A 51 -6.38 -7.04 9.56
C GLU A 51 -7.06 -7.40 8.23
N ASN A 52 -6.45 -8.34 7.51
CA ASN A 52 -7.07 -9.00 6.36
C ASN A 52 -6.98 -10.51 6.57
N ASP A 53 -8.09 -11.21 6.36
CA ASP A 53 -8.22 -12.64 6.61
C ASP A 53 -7.73 -13.53 5.46
N GLY A 54 -7.23 -12.91 4.38
CA GLY A 54 -6.67 -13.60 3.23
C GLY A 54 -7.71 -14.30 2.35
N ARG A 55 -9.01 -14.06 2.54
CA ARG A 55 -10.09 -14.68 1.76
C ARG A 55 -10.68 -13.75 0.69
N GLY A 56 -9.96 -12.69 0.34
CA GLY A 56 -10.46 -11.62 -0.53
C GLY A 56 -11.50 -10.73 0.15
N GLY A 57 -11.58 -10.78 1.49
CA GLY A 57 -12.42 -9.88 2.29
C GLY A 57 -11.78 -8.50 2.47
N PRO A 58 -12.55 -7.54 3.00
CA PRO A 58 -12.11 -6.16 3.21
C PRO A 58 -11.02 -6.07 4.28
N ASP A 59 -10.23 -4.99 4.23
CA ASP A 59 -9.33 -4.63 5.31
C ASP A 59 -10.13 -4.08 6.51
N ILE A 60 -10.00 -4.73 7.67
CA ILE A 60 -10.77 -4.41 8.87
C ILE A 60 -9.88 -3.73 9.92
N PHE A 61 -10.40 -2.67 10.55
CA PHE A 61 -9.78 -2.08 11.73
C PHE A 61 -10.24 -2.75 13.03
N SER A 62 -9.31 -3.36 13.74
CA SER A 62 -9.48 -4.02 15.03
C SER A 62 -8.88 -3.14 16.16
N PRO A 63 -9.68 -2.43 16.97
CA PRO A 63 -9.20 -1.53 18.00
C PRO A 63 -8.59 -2.27 19.20
N ASN A 64 -7.57 -1.68 19.84
CA ASN A 64 -6.90 -2.29 21.01
C ASN A 64 -7.75 -2.29 22.29
N THR A 65 -8.77 -1.44 22.38
CA THR A 65 -9.61 -1.27 23.57
C THR A 65 -11.08 -1.48 23.23
N ALA A 66 -11.73 -2.44 23.90
CA ALA A 66 -13.12 -2.83 23.62
C ALA A 66 -14.13 -1.66 23.75
N GLY A 67 -13.86 -0.68 24.61
CA GLY A 67 -14.77 0.45 24.87
C GLY A 67 -14.70 1.63 23.90
N GLY A 68 -13.79 1.61 22.91
CA GLY A 68 -13.54 2.76 22.02
C GLY A 68 -13.78 2.51 20.54
N MET A 69 -14.34 1.35 20.18
CA MET A 69 -14.47 0.93 18.78
C MET A 69 -15.24 1.93 17.92
N ARG A 70 -16.41 2.37 18.38
CA ARG A 70 -17.26 3.31 17.64
C ARG A 70 -16.58 4.67 17.47
N GLU A 71 -16.05 5.23 18.56
CA GLU A 71 -15.39 6.54 18.52
C GLU A 71 -14.16 6.55 17.60
N GLN A 72 -13.37 5.47 17.62
CA GLN A 72 -12.21 5.34 16.73
C GLN A 72 -12.63 5.15 15.26
N ARG A 73 -13.72 4.43 15.01
CA ARG A 73 -14.28 4.27 13.67
C ARG A 73 -14.84 5.59 13.13
N ASP A 74 -15.66 6.29 13.89
CA ASP A 74 -16.21 7.60 13.52
C ASP A 74 -15.07 8.61 13.26
N ALA A 75 -13.99 8.55 14.04
CA ALA A 75 -12.81 9.39 13.83
C ALA A 75 -12.03 9.04 12.55
N LEU A 76 -11.95 7.75 12.19
CA LEU A 76 -11.38 7.28 10.92
C LEU A 76 -12.24 7.70 9.74
N GLU A 77 -13.57 7.56 9.83
CA GLU A 77 -14.53 8.02 8.80
C GLU A 77 -14.40 9.53 8.57
N ALA A 78 -14.36 10.32 9.66
CA ALA A 78 -14.15 11.77 9.57
C ALA A 78 -12.78 12.17 8.99
N PHE A 79 -11.76 11.32 9.17
CA PHE A 79 -10.46 11.52 8.54
C PHE A 79 -10.51 11.16 7.05
N ALA A 80 -11.08 10.00 6.70
CA ALA A 80 -11.24 9.52 5.33
C ALA A 80 -12.01 10.54 4.47
N ALA A 81 -13.08 11.14 5.01
CA ALA A 81 -13.86 12.19 4.36
C ALA A 81 -13.06 13.45 3.98
N ARG A 82 -11.88 13.65 4.61
CA ARG A 82 -10.96 14.77 4.32
C ARG A 82 -9.77 14.34 3.45
N CYS A 83 -9.68 13.05 3.14
CA CYS A 83 -8.66 12.50 2.26
C CYS A 83 -9.14 12.45 0.82
N THR A 84 -8.19 12.22 -0.07
CA THR A 84 -8.44 12.01 -1.50
C THR A 84 -7.44 10.98 -2.00
N ASP A 85 -7.90 9.94 -2.68
CA ASP A 85 -7.06 8.90 -3.26
C ASP A 85 -6.30 9.42 -4.51
N ALA A 86 -5.52 8.54 -5.14
CA ALA A 86 -4.75 8.85 -6.34
C ALA A 86 -5.60 9.34 -7.53
N ARG A 87 -6.91 9.07 -7.53
CA ARG A 87 -7.85 9.42 -8.62
C ARG A 87 -8.62 10.71 -8.35
N GLY A 88 -8.43 11.33 -7.18
CA GLY A 88 -9.23 12.48 -6.80
C GLY A 88 -10.54 12.13 -6.07
N VAL A 89 -10.73 10.87 -5.66
CA VAL A 89 -11.96 10.38 -5.01
C VAL A 89 -11.76 10.28 -3.50
N THR A 90 -12.78 10.60 -2.71
CA THR A 90 -12.75 10.41 -1.26
C THR A 90 -12.81 8.91 -0.94
N PRO A 91 -11.76 8.33 -0.31
CA PRO A 91 -11.78 6.92 0.07
C PRO A 91 -12.76 6.70 1.23
N ASP A 92 -13.36 5.52 1.29
CA ASP A 92 -13.96 5.03 2.52
C ASP A 92 -12.87 4.56 3.51
N VAL A 93 -13.28 4.05 4.67
CA VAL A 93 -12.32 3.59 5.69
C VAL A 93 -11.48 2.43 5.17
N GLU A 94 -12.07 1.48 4.45
CA GLU A 94 -11.37 0.31 3.94
C GLU A 94 -10.24 0.73 2.98
N LEU A 95 -10.57 1.54 1.97
CA LEU A 95 -9.60 2.08 1.02
C LEU A 95 -8.51 2.91 1.73
N LEU A 96 -8.90 3.73 2.72
CA LEU A 96 -7.94 4.50 3.52
C LEU A 96 -6.95 3.57 4.25
N LEU A 97 -7.42 2.46 4.84
CA LEU A 97 -6.55 1.51 5.52
C LEU A 97 -5.59 0.85 4.54
N GLY A 98 -6.08 0.42 3.38
CA GLY A 98 -5.26 -0.15 2.30
C GLY A 98 -4.19 0.82 1.79
N ASP A 99 -4.54 2.10 1.62
CA ASP A 99 -3.60 3.15 1.20
C ASP A 99 -2.50 3.39 2.25
N LEU A 100 -2.85 3.39 3.54
CA LEU A 100 -1.87 3.54 4.63
C LEU A 100 -0.93 2.33 4.73
N VAL A 101 -1.44 1.11 4.50
CA VAL A 101 -0.64 -0.11 4.45
C VAL A 101 0.31 -0.08 3.25
N THR A 102 -0.19 0.27 2.07
CA THR A 102 0.60 0.40 0.83
C THR A 102 1.74 1.40 0.99
N GLU A 103 1.46 2.57 1.58
CA GLU A 103 2.47 3.60 1.84
C GLU A 103 3.59 3.05 2.74
N TYR A 104 3.23 2.36 3.82
CA TYR A 104 4.20 1.79 4.76
C TYR A 104 5.03 0.67 4.12
N GLN A 105 4.39 -0.29 3.45
CA GLN A 105 5.10 -1.41 2.83
C GLN A 105 6.06 -0.91 1.76
N THR A 106 5.62 0.00 0.91
CA THR A 106 6.46 0.56 -0.16
C THR A 106 7.62 1.37 0.42
N SER A 107 7.37 2.25 1.38
CA SER A 107 8.42 3.01 2.07
C SER A 107 9.50 2.07 2.63
N ARG A 108 9.08 0.96 3.24
CA ARG A 108 10.00 -0.05 3.76
C ARG A 108 10.76 -0.81 2.69
N ALA A 109 10.11 -1.14 1.57
CA ALA A 109 10.76 -1.79 0.44
C ALA A 109 11.83 -0.88 -0.17
N ILE A 110 11.53 0.42 -0.37
CA ILE A 110 12.47 1.43 -0.85
C ILE A 110 13.67 1.54 0.09
N ALA A 111 13.43 1.69 1.40
CA ALA A 111 14.51 1.79 2.38
C ALA A 111 15.42 0.55 2.38
N ARG A 112 14.85 -0.66 2.18
CA ARG A 112 15.62 -1.91 2.07
C ARG A 112 16.44 -1.97 0.78
N ALA A 113 15.86 -1.57 -0.36
CA ALA A 113 16.55 -1.51 -1.64
C ALA A 113 17.72 -0.51 -1.59
N ALA A 114 17.46 0.71 -1.09
CA ALA A 114 18.46 1.75 -0.95
C ALA A 114 19.62 1.32 -0.03
N LYS A 115 19.34 0.63 1.08
CA LYS A 115 20.38 0.08 1.97
C LYS A 115 21.31 -0.92 1.25
N ARG A 116 20.84 -1.56 0.19
CA ARG A 116 21.61 -2.50 -0.65
C ARG A 116 22.24 -1.84 -1.88
N GLY A 117 22.06 -0.53 -2.07
CA GLY A 117 22.49 0.18 -3.28
C GLY A 117 21.60 -0.07 -4.50
N ASN A 118 20.41 -0.65 -4.31
CA ASN A 118 19.48 -0.98 -5.39
C ASN A 118 18.34 0.05 -5.47
N THR A 119 17.72 0.11 -6.64
CA THR A 119 16.47 0.85 -6.89
C THR A 119 15.29 -0.11 -6.80
N LEU A 120 14.22 0.27 -6.06
CA LEU A 120 12.96 -0.47 -6.09
C LEU A 120 12.20 -0.15 -7.37
N LEU A 121 11.77 -1.19 -8.07
CA LEU A 121 10.88 -1.11 -9.21
C LEU A 121 9.55 -1.76 -8.86
N ARG A 122 8.45 -1.11 -9.23
CA ARG A 122 7.09 -1.57 -9.01
C ARG A 122 6.34 -1.59 -10.34
N LEU A 123 5.72 -2.71 -10.63
CA LEU A 123 4.66 -2.76 -11.63
C LEU A 123 3.36 -2.39 -10.94
N LEU A 124 2.70 -1.35 -11.45
CA LEU A 124 1.37 -0.95 -11.04
C LEU A 124 0.41 -1.45 -12.11
N GLN A 125 -0.58 -2.22 -11.70
CA GLN A 125 -1.66 -2.65 -12.58
C GLN A 125 -2.95 -1.97 -12.14
N ASP A 126 -3.76 -1.56 -13.11
CA ASP A 126 -5.15 -1.22 -12.86
C ASP A 126 -5.87 -2.50 -12.43
N HIS A 127 -6.31 -2.56 -11.18
CA HIS A 127 -7.12 -3.67 -10.72
C HIS A 127 -8.59 -3.40 -11.08
N GLU A 128 -9.10 -4.04 -12.14
CA GLU A 128 -10.54 -4.16 -12.40
C GLU A 128 -11.15 -5.15 -11.39
N SER A 129 -11.54 -4.68 -10.21
CA SER A 129 -12.36 -5.47 -9.28
C SER A 129 -13.81 -5.39 -9.73
N GLY A 130 -14.39 -6.50 -10.19
CA GLY A 130 -15.72 -6.59 -10.81
C GLY A 130 -16.95 -6.27 -9.95
N ASP A 131 -16.84 -5.44 -8.91
CA ASP A 131 -17.94 -4.70 -8.25
C ASP A 131 -17.46 -3.73 -7.14
N GLY A 132 -16.16 -3.38 -7.09
CA GLY A 132 -15.58 -2.51 -6.05
C GLY A 132 -14.84 -1.31 -6.64
N PRO A 133 -14.63 -0.22 -5.88
CA PRO A 133 -13.90 0.94 -6.38
C PRO A 133 -12.48 0.53 -6.81
N MET A 134 -12.14 0.86 -8.07
CA MET A 134 -10.84 0.55 -8.69
C MET A 134 -9.67 0.99 -7.79
N GLY A 135 -8.56 0.27 -7.75
CA GLY A 135 -7.38 0.67 -6.98
C GLY A 135 -6.11 0.36 -7.76
N TRP A 136 -5.04 1.11 -7.50
CA TRP A 136 -3.71 0.75 -7.99
C TRP A 136 -3.14 -0.32 -7.06
N ALA A 137 -3.13 -1.57 -7.51
CA ALA A 137 -2.43 -2.64 -6.80
C ALA A 137 -1.00 -2.74 -7.34
N SER A 138 -0.03 -3.02 -6.44
CA SER A 138 1.28 -3.47 -6.89
C SER A 138 1.17 -4.94 -7.24
N GLU A 139 1.27 -5.28 -8.51
CA GLU A 139 1.16 -6.66 -8.99
C GLU A 139 2.50 -7.39 -8.79
N ALA A 140 3.61 -6.68 -9.00
CA ALA A 140 4.96 -7.20 -8.82
C ALA A 140 5.95 -6.10 -8.39
N ALA A 141 6.98 -6.49 -7.62
CA ALA A 141 8.07 -5.59 -7.26
C ALA A 141 9.41 -6.33 -7.30
N THR A 142 10.44 -5.68 -7.83
CA THR A 142 11.82 -6.19 -7.85
C THR A 142 12.81 -5.08 -7.51
N THR A 143 14.08 -5.42 -7.30
CA THR A 143 15.14 -4.44 -7.09
C THR A 143 16.24 -4.59 -8.12
N GLU A 144 16.70 -3.49 -8.69
CA GLU A 144 17.71 -3.47 -9.74
C GLU A 144 18.87 -2.54 -9.41
N THR A 145 20.05 -2.91 -9.90
CA THR A 145 21.22 -2.03 -9.93
C THR A 145 21.05 -1.02 -11.08
N SER A 146 20.42 0.12 -10.78
CA SER A 146 20.25 1.28 -11.67
C SER A 146 19.61 0.99 -13.03
N PRO A 147 18.27 1.06 -13.15
CA PRO A 147 17.58 1.01 -14.44
C PRO A 147 17.71 2.38 -15.12
N ALA A 148 18.92 2.74 -15.56
CA ALA A 148 19.20 4.06 -16.12
C ALA A 148 18.71 4.19 -17.57
N TRP A 149 18.41 3.10 -18.27
CA TRP A 149 18.15 3.12 -19.72
C TRP A 149 16.78 2.55 -20.10
N ALA A 150 16.24 2.99 -21.25
CA ALA A 150 14.96 2.51 -21.77
C ALA A 150 14.95 0.99 -22.03
N ALA A 151 16.09 0.42 -22.43
CA ALA A 151 16.24 -1.03 -22.62
C ALA A 151 16.20 -1.82 -21.29
N ASP A 152 16.63 -1.22 -20.17
CA ASP A 152 16.46 -1.83 -18.86
C ASP A 152 14.98 -1.93 -18.53
N ARG A 153 14.23 -0.84 -18.74
CA ARG A 153 12.78 -0.77 -18.49
C ARG A 153 11.99 -1.82 -19.28
N GLU A 154 12.30 -2.04 -20.56
CA GLU A 154 11.59 -3.03 -21.37
C GLU A 154 11.92 -4.48 -20.95
N ARG A 155 13.20 -4.77 -20.67
CA ARG A 155 13.59 -6.09 -20.11
C ARG A 155 12.92 -6.37 -18.78
N LEU A 156 12.85 -5.36 -17.92
CA LEU A 156 12.19 -5.44 -16.63
C LEU A 156 10.69 -5.64 -16.75
N ARG A 157 10.05 -4.95 -17.70
CA ARG A 157 8.64 -5.15 -18.01
C ARG A 157 8.37 -6.59 -18.42
N ALA A 158 9.16 -7.16 -19.32
CA ALA A 158 9.02 -8.55 -19.74
C ALA A 158 9.22 -9.53 -18.57
N HIS A 159 10.22 -9.29 -17.72
CA HIS A 159 10.46 -10.10 -16.52
C HIS A 159 9.29 -10.06 -15.52
N LEU A 160 8.75 -8.86 -15.24
CA LEU A 160 7.66 -8.67 -14.28
C LEU A 160 6.31 -9.21 -14.78
N LEU A 161 6.08 -9.19 -16.10
CA LEU A 161 4.86 -9.73 -16.73
C LEU A 161 4.95 -11.25 -17.03
N GLY A 162 6.10 -11.89 -16.75
CA GLY A 162 6.29 -13.31 -17.01
C GLY A 162 6.32 -13.68 -18.50
N ASP A 163 6.72 -12.76 -19.38
CA ASP A 163 6.72 -12.96 -20.84
C ASP A 163 8.09 -13.49 -21.33
N PRO A 164 8.22 -14.78 -21.71
CA PRO A 164 9.51 -15.42 -21.93
C PRO A 164 10.17 -15.11 -23.28
N GLU A 165 9.46 -14.51 -24.26
CA GLU A 165 10.00 -14.27 -25.61
C GLU A 165 11.03 -13.12 -25.69
N LEU A 166 11.14 -12.28 -24.65
CA LEU A 166 12.02 -11.11 -24.61
C LEU A 166 13.15 -11.20 -23.55
N ALA A 167 13.41 -12.39 -23.00
CA ALA A 167 14.47 -12.60 -22.01
C ALA A 167 15.77 -13.13 -22.66
N PRO A 168 16.75 -12.29 -23.06
CA PRO A 168 18.07 -12.80 -23.37
C PRO A 168 18.85 -13.03 -22.08
N HIS A 169 19.18 -14.29 -21.86
CA HIS A 169 20.20 -14.86 -20.98
C HIS A 169 20.20 -14.38 -19.51
N ALA A 170 19.72 -15.29 -18.65
CA ALA A 170 19.97 -15.31 -17.22
C ALA A 170 21.41 -14.90 -16.88
N LEU A 171 21.53 -13.90 -16.00
CA LEU A 171 22.79 -13.54 -15.38
C LEU A 171 23.28 -14.70 -14.52
N ALA A 172 24.48 -15.19 -14.84
CA ALA A 172 25.34 -15.96 -13.95
C ALA A 172 26.04 -15.03 -12.95
#